data_AF-K8AGA9-F1
#
_entry.id   AF-K8AGA9-F1
#
_cell.length_a   1.000
_cell.length_b   1.000
_cell.length_c   1.000
_cell.angle_alpha   90.00
_cell.angle_beta   90.00
_cell.angle_gamma   90.00
#
_symmetry.space_group_name_H-M   'P 1'
#
loop_
_entity.id
_entity.type
_entity.pdbx_description
1 polymer ?
#
loop_
_entity_poly.entity_id
_entity_poly.type
_entity_poly.pdbx_seq_one_letter_code
_entity_poly.pdbx_strand_id
1 'polypeptide(L)'
;MLLTVLVSACSLVGHYQPRAHAQLTELMVAHLQLIDDVTAPSGDWHADALSEADSRLRLRFAEALAYAESLHDPLRTDNLRLLQSLYREDRARLFKQHHPFTAQQAALWRKQTQLAYLEAIRGECSRPASPCQ
;
A
#
# COMPACT_ATOMS: atom_id res chain seq x y z
N MET A 1 -19.72 -25.97 36.82
CA MET A 1 -18.33 -26.13 36.33
C MET A 1 -17.92 -24.82 35.69
N LEU A 2 -16.93 -24.16 36.30
CA LEU A 2 -16.38 -22.88 35.88
C LEU A 2 -15.43 -23.05 34.69
N LEU A 3 -15.51 -22.09 33.77
CA LEU A 3 -14.45 -21.51 32.93
C LEU A 3 -13.46 -22.46 32.24
N THR A 4 -13.62 -22.57 30.92
CA THR A 4 -12.50 -22.74 29.97
C THR A 4 -12.83 -21.99 28.68
N VAL A 5 -12.91 -20.66 28.77
CA VAL A 5 -12.79 -19.77 27.61
C VAL A 5 -11.45 -19.05 27.76
N LEU A 6 -10.36 -19.79 27.59
CA LEU A 6 -9.01 -19.26 27.57
C LEU A 6 -8.51 -19.22 26.12
N VAL A 7 -8.59 -18.03 25.53
CA VAL A 7 -7.60 -17.43 24.63
C VAL A 7 -7.25 -18.22 23.35
N SER A 8 -8.16 -18.25 22.37
CA SER A 8 -7.80 -18.49 20.95
C SER A 8 -7.50 -17.20 20.17
N ALA A 9 -7.45 -16.04 20.84
CA ALA A 9 -7.22 -14.74 20.22
C ALA A 9 -5.77 -14.52 19.71
N CYS A 10 -4.80 -15.36 20.09
CA CYS A 10 -3.41 -15.25 19.61
C CYS A 10 -3.16 -15.89 18.24
N SER A 11 -4.19 -16.43 17.57
CA SER A 11 -4.02 -17.17 16.31
C SER A 11 -4.20 -16.34 15.02
N LEU A 12 -4.62 -15.07 15.11
CA LEU A 12 -4.94 -14.27 13.91
C LEU A 12 -3.75 -13.52 13.29
N VAL A 13 -2.62 -13.40 14.00
CA VAL A 13 -1.45 -12.67 13.49
C VAL A 13 -0.38 -13.68 13.08
N GLY A 14 -0.28 -13.97 11.78
CA GLY A 14 0.80 -14.80 11.25
C GLY A 14 2.19 -14.20 11.53
N HIS A 15 3.22 -15.03 11.53
CA HIS A 15 4.62 -14.62 11.64
C HIS A 15 5.02 -13.63 10.55
N TYR A 16 6.06 -12.83 10.80
CA TYR A 16 6.71 -11.99 9.80
C TYR A 16 6.99 -12.75 8.49
N GLN A 17 6.76 -12.08 7.37
CA GLN A 17 6.99 -12.60 6.03
C GLN A 17 7.89 -11.62 5.28
N PRO A 18 9.16 -11.98 5.00
CA PRO A 18 10.10 -11.11 4.27
C PRO A 18 9.52 -10.62 2.94
N ARG A 19 8.80 -11.50 2.24
CA ARG A 19 8.13 -11.18 0.99
C ARG A 19 7.01 -10.14 1.17
N ALA A 20 6.18 -10.27 2.21
CA ALA A 20 5.11 -9.30 2.46
C ALA A 20 5.70 -7.91 2.78
N HIS A 21 6.75 -7.88 3.59
CA HIS A 21 7.49 -6.64 3.90
C HIS A 21 8.10 -5.99 2.64
N ALA A 22 8.74 -6.78 1.79
CA ALA A 22 9.30 -6.32 0.51
C ALA A 22 8.19 -5.77 -0.40
N GLN A 23 7.08 -6.48 -0.55
CA GLN A 23 5.94 -6.04 -1.36
C GLN A 23 5.35 -4.71 -0.85
N LEU A 24 5.21 -4.53 0.47
CA LEU A 24 4.75 -3.25 1.04
C LEU A 24 5.73 -2.10 0.73
N THR A 25 7.04 -2.35 0.86
CA THR A 25 8.08 -1.36 0.56
C THR A 25 8.08 -1.01 -0.94
N GLU A 26 7.98 -2.00 -1.81
CA GLU A 26 7.96 -1.80 -3.27
C GLU A 26 6.69 -1.10 -3.75
N LEU A 27 5.54 -1.40 -3.16
CA LEU A 27 4.28 -0.69 -3.41
C LEU A 27 4.36 0.77 -2.94
N MET A 28 4.96 1.02 -1.78
CA MET A 28 5.20 2.37 -1.28
C MET A 28 6.03 3.18 -2.27
N VAL A 29 7.19 2.66 -2.67
CA VAL A 29 8.09 3.32 -3.63
C VAL A 29 7.36 3.59 -4.95
N ALA A 30 6.66 2.59 -5.49
CA ALA A 30 5.95 2.74 -6.75
C ALA A 30 4.81 3.77 -6.68
N HIS A 31 4.05 3.80 -5.57
CA HIS A 31 2.96 4.76 -5.42
C HIS A 31 3.49 6.19 -5.21
N LEU A 32 4.56 6.36 -4.44
CA LEU A 32 5.23 7.66 -4.28
C LEU A 32 5.84 8.16 -5.59
N GLN A 33 6.45 7.27 -6.38
CA GLN A 33 6.98 7.59 -7.70
C GLN A 33 5.86 8.03 -8.64
N LEU A 34 4.71 7.36 -8.64
CA LEU A 34 3.56 7.80 -9.42
C LEU A 34 3.19 9.24 -9.06
N ILE A 35 3.11 9.58 -7.76
CA ILE A 35 2.80 10.95 -7.34
C ILE A 35 3.85 11.94 -7.85
N ASP A 36 5.14 11.61 -7.76
CA ASP A 36 6.23 12.46 -8.27
C ASP A 36 6.15 12.67 -9.78
N ASP A 37 5.94 11.60 -10.54
CA ASP A 37 5.84 11.63 -12.02
C ASP A 37 4.70 12.53 -12.50
N VAL A 38 3.68 12.71 -11.66
CA VAL A 38 2.48 13.49 -11.98
C VAL A 38 2.47 14.84 -11.27
N THR A 39 3.61 15.26 -10.70
CA THR A 39 3.82 16.55 -10.07
C THR A 39 4.69 17.41 -10.98
N ALA A 40 4.09 18.37 -11.69
CA ALA A 40 4.81 19.11 -12.72
C ALA A 40 5.76 20.20 -12.17
N PRO A 41 6.88 20.43 -12.88
CA PRO A 41 7.37 21.78 -13.14
C PRO A 41 6.97 22.33 -14.53
N SER A 42 6.67 21.47 -15.52
CA SER A 42 6.58 21.85 -16.96
C SER A 42 5.25 21.57 -17.70
N GLY A 43 4.20 21.03 -17.05
CA GLY A 43 2.81 21.25 -17.49
C GLY A 43 2.09 20.20 -18.35
N ASP A 44 2.76 19.23 -18.98
CA ASP A 44 2.06 18.33 -19.92
C ASP A 44 1.55 17.03 -19.27
N TRP A 45 0.23 16.82 -19.43
CA TRP A 45 -0.46 15.59 -19.05
C TRP A 45 -0.13 14.45 -20.03
N HIS A 46 0.65 13.46 -19.58
CA HIS A 46 1.04 12.30 -20.38
C HIS A 46 0.17 11.08 -20.05
N ALA A 47 -1.05 11.04 -20.61
CA ALA A 47 -2.06 10.02 -20.33
C ALA A 47 -1.56 8.57 -20.49
N ASP A 48 -0.70 8.31 -21.48
CA ASP A 48 -0.19 6.96 -21.77
C ASP A 48 0.81 6.50 -20.70
N ALA A 49 1.76 7.35 -20.31
CA ALA A 49 2.72 7.05 -19.25
C ALA A 49 2.02 6.80 -17.89
N LEU A 50 0.98 7.59 -17.62
CA LEU A 50 0.08 7.41 -16.49
C LEU A 50 -0.64 6.07 -16.50
N SER A 51 -1.15 5.65 -17.67
CA SER A 51 -1.83 4.37 -17.85
C SER A 51 -0.90 3.18 -17.66
N GLU A 52 0.34 3.28 -18.13
CA GLU A 52 1.35 2.24 -17.95
C GLU A 52 1.74 2.11 -16.46
N ALA A 53 1.98 3.23 -15.78
CA ALA A 53 2.26 3.24 -14.35
C ALA A 53 1.08 2.68 -13.53
N ASP A 54 -0.16 3.01 -13.89
CA ASP A 54 -1.38 2.43 -13.30
C ASP A 54 -1.41 0.90 -13.45
N SER A 55 -1.17 0.41 -14.66
CA SER A 55 -1.19 -1.01 -14.96
C SER A 55 -0.16 -1.78 -14.12
N ARG A 56 1.06 -1.23 -13.98
CA ARG A 56 2.11 -1.82 -13.13
C ARG A 56 1.73 -1.85 -11.65
N LEU A 57 1.21 -0.75 -11.11
CA LEU A 57 0.80 -0.68 -9.69
C LEU A 57 -0.35 -1.65 -9.40
N ARG A 58 -1.35 -1.73 -10.29
CA ARG A 58 -2.46 -2.68 -10.16
C ARG A 58 -1.98 -4.13 -10.16
N LEU A 59 -1.02 -4.48 -11.02
CA LEU A 59 -0.42 -5.80 -11.04
C LEU A 59 0.29 -6.12 -9.72
N ARG A 60 1.13 -5.20 -9.22
CA ARG A 60 1.83 -5.38 -7.93
C ARG A 60 0.86 -5.55 -6.77
N PHE A 61 -0.23 -4.79 -6.74
CA PHE A 61 -1.28 -4.98 -5.74
C PHE A 61 -1.95 -6.35 -5.85
N ALA A 62 -2.25 -6.81 -7.07
CA ALA A 62 -2.85 -8.13 -7.28
C ALA A 62 -1.91 -9.25 -6.81
N GLU A 63 -0.62 -9.16 -7.10
CA GLU A 63 0.40 -10.12 -6.63
C GLU A 63 0.55 -10.12 -5.11
N ALA A 64 0.57 -8.93 -4.48
CA ALA A 64 0.63 -8.81 -3.03
C ALA A 64 -0.62 -9.37 -2.35
N LEU A 65 -1.81 -9.08 -2.89
CA LEU A 65 -3.07 -9.60 -2.39
C LEU A 65 -3.15 -11.12 -2.52
N ALA A 66 -2.83 -11.67 -3.69
CA ALA A 66 -2.81 -13.12 -3.89
C ALA A 66 -1.84 -13.82 -2.93
N TYR A 67 -0.68 -13.21 -2.66
CA TYR A 67 0.26 -13.73 -1.67
C TYR A 67 -0.32 -13.69 -0.25
N ALA A 68 -0.88 -12.55 0.17
CA ALA A 68 -1.50 -12.41 1.50
C ALA A 68 -2.67 -13.39 1.70
N GLU A 69 -3.51 -13.57 0.68
CA GLU A 69 -4.63 -14.52 0.69
C GLU A 69 -4.12 -15.98 0.78
N SER A 70 -3.01 -16.31 0.11
CA SER A 70 -2.38 -17.65 0.21
C SER A 70 -1.83 -17.98 1.60
N LEU A 71 -1.53 -16.95 2.41
CA LEU A 71 -1.10 -17.10 3.79
C LEU A 71 -2.29 -17.25 4.77
N HIS A 72 -3.52 -17.11 4.28
CA HIS A 72 -4.74 -17.05 5.08
C HIS A 72 -4.66 -15.98 6.19
N ASP A 73 -4.00 -14.85 5.89
CA ASP A 73 -3.80 -13.76 6.85
C ASP A 73 -4.74 -12.58 6.52
N PRO A 74 -5.88 -12.46 7.22
CA PRO A 74 -6.85 -11.40 6.94
C PRO A 74 -6.27 -10.01 7.20
N LEU A 75 -5.39 -9.85 8.20
CA LEU A 75 -4.80 -8.55 8.53
C LEU A 75 -3.87 -8.04 7.41
N ARG A 76 -3.07 -8.92 6.79
CA ARG A 76 -2.28 -8.55 5.60
C ARG A 76 -3.17 -8.15 4.44
N THR A 77 -4.20 -8.94 4.21
CA THR A 77 -5.13 -8.73 3.11
C THR A 77 -5.87 -7.39 3.27
N ASP A 78 -6.35 -7.10 4.48
CA ASP A 78 -7.08 -5.86 4.78
C ASP A 78 -6.19 -4.62 4.69
N ASN A 79 -4.93 -4.70 5.17
CA ASN A 79 -3.95 -3.63 4.99
C ASN A 79 -3.71 -3.35 3.50
N LEU A 80 -3.51 -4.38 2.68
CA LEU A 80 -3.31 -4.22 1.24
C LEU A 80 -4.56 -3.66 0.54
N ARG A 81 -5.76 -4.04 0.95
CA ARG A 81 -7.02 -3.49 0.42
C ARG A 81 -7.19 -2.02 0.77
N LEU A 82 -6.84 -1.61 1.98
CA LEU A 82 -6.84 -0.20 2.39
C LEU A 82 -5.85 0.61 1.54
N LEU A 83 -4.62 0.13 1.39
CA LEU A 83 -3.59 0.78 0.55
C LEU A 83 -4.02 0.85 -0.93
N GLN A 84 -4.66 -0.20 -1.44
CA GLN A 84 -5.21 -0.22 -2.79
C GLN A 84 -6.36 0.78 -2.96
N SER A 85 -7.21 0.96 -1.94
CA SER A 85 -8.27 1.97 -1.94
C SER A 85 -7.68 3.37 -2.01
N LEU A 86 -6.69 3.67 -1.16
CA LEU A 86 -6.00 4.97 -1.15
C LEU A 86 -5.42 5.28 -2.54
N TYR A 87 -4.70 4.33 -3.14
CA TYR A 87 -4.18 4.46 -4.48
C TYR A 87 -5.27 4.70 -5.54
N ARG A 88 -6.38 3.95 -5.49
CA ARG A 88 -7.51 4.15 -6.43
C ARG A 88 -8.12 5.54 -6.29
N GLU A 89 -8.23 6.07 -5.07
CA GLU A 89 -8.72 7.42 -4.83
C GLU A 89 -7.77 8.48 -5.38
N ASP A 90 -6.47 8.35 -5.13
CA ASP A 90 -5.46 9.28 -5.65
C ASP A 90 -5.43 9.28 -7.17
N ARG A 91 -5.52 8.10 -7.77
CA ARG A 91 -5.72 7.96 -9.21
C ARG A 91 -7.02 8.64 -9.68
N ALA A 92 -8.15 8.36 -9.03
CA ALA A 92 -9.43 8.92 -9.45
C ALA A 92 -9.41 10.46 -9.41
N ARG A 93 -8.78 11.04 -8.37
CA ARG A 93 -8.53 12.49 -8.26
C ARG A 93 -7.71 13.00 -9.45
N LEU A 94 -6.60 12.34 -9.75
CA LEU A 94 -5.69 12.68 -10.84
C LEU A 94 -6.37 12.64 -12.22
N PHE A 95 -7.12 11.59 -12.52
CA PHE A 95 -7.85 11.48 -13.80
C PHE A 95 -9.02 12.47 -13.88
N LYS A 96 -9.69 12.78 -12.77
CA LYS A 96 -10.81 13.73 -12.74
C LYS A 96 -10.36 15.16 -13.02
N GLN A 97 -9.21 15.57 -12.48
CA GLN A 97 -8.70 16.93 -12.70
C GLN A 97 -8.06 17.11 -14.08
N HIS A 98 -7.60 16.03 -14.71
CA HIS A 98 -7.05 16.03 -16.08
C HIS A 98 -5.87 17.01 -16.29
N HIS A 99 -5.08 17.22 -15.24
CA HIS A 99 -3.83 17.96 -15.24
C HIS A 99 -2.90 17.40 -14.14
N PRO A 100 -1.59 17.68 -14.17
CA PRO A 100 -0.67 17.30 -13.09
C PRO A 100 -1.03 17.91 -11.73
N PHE A 101 -0.57 17.29 -10.65
CA PHE A 101 -0.64 17.83 -9.29
C PHE A 101 0.22 19.09 -9.15
N THR A 102 -0.26 20.07 -8.37
CA THR A 102 0.60 21.16 -7.91
C THR A 102 1.63 20.62 -6.90
N ALA A 103 2.76 21.31 -6.74
CA ALA A 103 3.78 20.92 -5.76
C ALA A 103 3.23 20.79 -4.32
N GLN A 104 2.26 21.63 -3.95
CA GLN A 104 1.61 21.60 -2.64
C GLN A 104 0.70 20.36 -2.49
N GLN A 105 -0.10 20.06 -3.51
CA GLN A 105 -0.94 18.87 -3.53
C GLN A 105 -0.10 17.59 -3.48
N ALA A 106 0.95 17.53 -4.29
CA ALA A 106 1.90 16.43 -4.30
C ALA A 106 2.56 16.22 -2.94
N ALA A 107 3.07 17.27 -2.30
CA ALA A 107 3.66 17.17 -0.97
C ALA A 107 2.66 16.61 0.06
N LEU A 108 1.40 17.05 0.01
CA LEU A 108 0.35 16.53 0.88
C LEU A 108 0.09 15.04 0.64
N TRP A 109 -0.13 14.64 -0.62
CA TRP A 109 -0.45 13.26 -0.96
C TRP A 109 0.70 12.30 -0.78
N ARG A 110 1.94 12.73 -1.06
CA ARG A 110 3.15 11.97 -0.72
C ARG A 110 3.19 11.67 0.76
N LYS A 111 2.98 12.69 1.61
CA LYS A 111 3.01 12.52 3.06
C LYS A 111 1.91 11.56 3.54
N GLN A 112 0.69 11.71 3.04
CA GLN A 112 -0.42 10.82 3.39
C GLN A 112 -0.16 9.38 2.95
N THR A 113 0.25 9.18 1.70
CA THR A 113 0.62 7.88 1.14
C THR A 113 1.74 7.23 1.92
N GLN A 114 2.82 7.97 2.18
CA GLN A 114 3.96 7.47 2.93
C GLN A 114 3.54 7.02 4.34
N LEU A 115 2.74 7.81 5.05
CA LEU A 115 2.26 7.44 6.38
C LEU A 115 1.44 6.15 6.37
N ALA A 116 0.53 5.99 5.40
CA ALA A 116 -0.28 4.77 5.27
C ALA A 116 0.59 3.52 5.05
N TYR A 117 1.57 3.60 4.14
CA TYR A 117 2.50 2.49 3.91
C TYR A 117 3.41 2.22 5.10
N LEU A 118 3.94 3.26 5.76
CA LEU A 118 4.79 3.10 6.93
C LEU A 118 4.03 2.40 8.07
N GLU A 119 2.73 2.68 8.24
CA GLU A 119 1.93 1.99 9.23
C GLU A 119 1.73 0.51 8.89
N ALA A 120 1.46 0.19 7.62
CA ALA A 120 1.36 -1.21 7.17
C ALA A 120 2.70 -1.96 7.32
N ILE A 121 3.83 -1.31 6.99
CA ILE A 121 5.19 -1.85 7.16
C ILE A 121 5.50 -2.07 8.64
N ARG A 122 5.17 -1.10 9.51
CA ARG A 122 5.30 -1.25 10.96
C ARG A 122 4.46 -2.42 11.47
N GLY A 123 3.23 -2.57 10.97
CA GLY A 123 2.36 -3.71 11.27
C GLY A 123 3.01 -5.04 10.92
N GLU A 124 3.62 -5.15 9.74
CA GLU A 124 4.38 -6.34 9.33
C GLU A 124 5.60 -6.58 10.23
N CYS A 125 6.36 -5.52 10.53
CA CYS A 125 7.52 -5.58 11.42
C CYS A 125 7.19 -5.88 12.89
N SER A 126 5.94 -5.67 13.32
CA SER A 126 5.48 -5.97 14.68
C SER A 126 5.09 -7.45 14.86
N ARG A 127 5.11 -8.23 13.77
CA ARG A 127 4.74 -9.65 13.81
C ARG A 127 5.83 -10.50 14.47
N PRO A 128 5.45 -11.67 15.04
CA PRO A 128 6.43 -12.59 15.61
C PRO A 128 7.51 -12.99 14.59
N ALA A 129 8.74 -13.22 15.09
CA ALA A 129 9.92 -13.56 14.29
C ALA A 129 10.37 -12.49 13.26
N SER A 130 9.94 -11.25 13.43
CA SER A 130 10.39 -10.12 12.62
C SER A 130 11.87 -9.75 12.91
N PRO A 131 12.68 -9.49 11.86
CA PRO A 131 14.04 -8.99 11.99
C PRO A 131 14.14 -7.45 12.02
N CYS A 132 13.01 -6.72 12.04
CA CYS A 132 13.02 -5.24 11.95
C CYS A 132 13.50 -4.53 13.24
N GLN A 133 14.01 -5.27 14.24
CA GLN A 133 14.49 -4.77 15.53
C GLN A 133 16.01 -4.66 15.55
#